data_AF-A0A7C0UQI6-F1
#
_entry.id   AF-A0A7C0UQI6-F1
#
_cell.length_a   1.000
_cell.length_b   1.000
_cell.length_c   1.000
_cell.angle_alpha   90.00
_cell.angle_beta   90.00
_cell.angle_gamma   90.00
#
_symmetry.space_group_name_H-M   'P 1'
#
loop_
_entity.id
_entity.type
_entity.pdbx_description
1 polymer ?
#
loop_
_entity_poly.entity_id
_entity_poly.type
_entity_poly.pdbx_seq_one_letter_code
_entity_poly.pdbx_strand_id
1 'polypeptide(L)'
;FLHVLGIEEDFLFRLMEMHSQHLSKNFPHLAERKDVIEEMLKIEIDKYRDALSKGKKLVEKILKEKKKLGREELIKLYDSHGIHPETIKSMGIEVEVPENFDSLVAGLHSCEEVKEKEEISLPELPETRKLYYEDSYLKSFDAEVIWSGEIGKKNCIVLDKTAFYPEGGGQPSDMGYIVSNGKRVEIEHVESVNGKILHFVDKKIEKGSKVRGFVDWQRRYALMRHHTATHLINGICRMLFGEHIWQAGSNLEENEARFDFTHYKPLTMEEIEKIERKANELIRKGLDVEKEFMERNEAEKRYGIRLFQGGVPEGRIIRVVRIPGIDVEACGGTHLNNIREIGRLRILRAERIQDGINRIVFVAGTEKVKAVEEWEENLINAVKERISKRLEIEEEVTSPRKALHEISTMFSVPIDRIPKTVDKFLKDLPHGKEGKAKDVVDACRKIFIEWKKLQKSKKRVPSSFVEKLRERKERIGKVNLIIIGKEEIGMYDPVSLAEEMVKEKGYVVCVNDGKSITMAASKDIDIDLRPIAVKIGKILGGGGGGREKLVRCGGKNVEKLDKAIEEAKRIIVEELG
;
A
#
# COMPACT_ATOMS: atom_id res chain seq x y z
N PHE A 1 -2.81 4.03 -33.14
CA PHE A 1 -2.51 3.74 -34.56
C PHE A 1 -3.43 2.68 -35.19
N LEU A 2 -3.44 1.41 -34.75
CA LEU A 2 -4.29 0.35 -35.37
C LEU A 2 -5.78 0.75 -35.45
N HIS A 3 -6.32 1.33 -34.39
CA HIS A 3 -7.69 1.86 -34.36
C HIS A 3 -7.93 2.99 -35.39
N VAL A 4 -6.91 3.80 -35.70
CA VAL A 4 -7.00 4.85 -36.73
C VAL A 4 -7.07 4.22 -38.13
N LEU A 5 -6.40 3.10 -38.33
CA LEU A 5 -6.47 2.31 -39.56
C LEU A 5 -7.72 1.42 -39.67
N GLY A 6 -8.59 1.42 -38.66
CA GLY A 6 -9.77 0.54 -38.61
C GLY A 6 -9.43 -0.95 -38.45
N ILE A 7 -8.24 -1.26 -37.93
CA ILE A 7 -7.79 -2.62 -37.68
C ILE A 7 -8.13 -3.00 -36.24
N GLU A 8 -8.72 -4.19 -36.05
CA GLU A 8 -9.02 -4.74 -34.73
C GLU A 8 -7.74 -4.95 -33.90
N GLU A 9 -7.83 -4.70 -32.60
CA GLU A 9 -6.70 -4.77 -31.66
C GLU A 9 -6.09 -6.18 -31.60
N ASP A 10 -6.88 -7.21 -31.85
CA ASP A 10 -6.44 -8.61 -31.85
C ASP A 10 -5.41 -8.89 -32.97
N PHE A 11 -5.34 -8.01 -33.99
CA PHE A 11 -4.28 -8.07 -35.01
C PHE A 11 -2.88 -7.86 -34.44
N LEU A 12 -2.75 -7.21 -33.27
CA LEU A 12 -1.47 -7.03 -32.60
C LEU A 12 -0.83 -8.37 -32.19
N PHE A 13 -1.64 -9.35 -31.77
CA PHE A 13 -1.15 -10.71 -31.49
C PHE A 13 -0.58 -11.36 -32.76
N ARG A 14 -1.27 -11.18 -33.89
CA ARG A 14 -0.82 -11.71 -35.18
C ARG A 14 0.46 -11.05 -35.66
N LEU A 15 0.59 -9.74 -35.50
CA LEU A 15 1.83 -9.02 -35.82
C LEU A 15 3.00 -9.52 -34.97
N MET A 16 2.77 -9.71 -33.67
CA MET A 16 3.79 -10.24 -32.75
C MET A 16 4.17 -11.67 -33.09
N GLU A 17 3.22 -12.51 -33.49
CA GLU A 17 3.50 -13.85 -34.00
C GLU A 17 4.34 -13.82 -35.28
N MET A 18 4.00 -12.94 -36.24
CA MET A 18 4.77 -12.78 -37.48
C MET A 18 6.21 -12.36 -37.19
N HIS A 19 6.42 -11.39 -36.30
CA HIS A 19 7.75 -10.95 -35.89
C HIS A 19 8.52 -12.04 -35.14
N SER A 20 7.86 -12.73 -34.21
CA SER A 20 8.46 -13.85 -33.47
C SER A 20 8.92 -14.96 -34.42
N GLN A 21 8.08 -15.36 -35.38
CA GLN A 21 8.45 -16.37 -36.39
C GLN A 21 9.62 -15.90 -37.26
N HIS A 22 9.60 -14.64 -37.72
CA HIS A 22 10.68 -14.10 -38.56
C HIS A 22 12.02 -14.00 -37.81
N LEU A 23 11.99 -13.54 -36.56
CA LEU A 23 13.18 -13.29 -35.74
C LEU A 23 13.64 -14.51 -34.95
N SER A 24 12.83 -15.56 -34.83
CA SER A 24 13.12 -16.78 -34.05
C SER A 24 14.46 -17.42 -34.40
N LYS A 25 14.89 -17.32 -35.67
CA LYS A 25 16.19 -17.85 -36.14
C LYS A 25 17.39 -17.17 -35.48
N ASN A 26 17.27 -15.87 -35.22
CA ASN A 26 18.36 -15.05 -34.66
C ASN A 26 18.17 -14.84 -33.14
N PHE A 27 16.92 -14.89 -32.67
CA PHE A 27 16.52 -14.59 -31.30
C PHE A 27 15.55 -15.66 -30.77
N PRO A 28 16.02 -16.89 -30.52
CA PRO A 28 15.17 -18.02 -30.12
C PRO A 28 14.41 -17.78 -28.81
N HIS A 29 14.97 -16.97 -27.91
CA HIS A 29 14.34 -16.58 -26.65
C HIS A 29 13.01 -15.82 -26.82
N LEU A 30 12.76 -15.18 -27.98
CA LEU A 30 11.47 -14.56 -28.27
C LEU A 30 10.37 -15.60 -28.48
N ALA A 31 10.71 -16.75 -29.06
CA ALA A 31 9.79 -17.87 -29.23
C ALA A 31 9.53 -18.58 -27.90
N GLU A 32 10.57 -18.79 -27.08
CA GLU A 32 10.45 -19.40 -25.75
C GLU A 32 9.55 -18.60 -24.80
N ARG A 33 9.46 -17.28 -25.01
CA ARG A 33 8.70 -16.36 -24.15
C ARG A 33 7.37 -15.92 -24.76
N LYS A 34 6.91 -16.58 -25.83
CA LYS A 34 5.68 -16.22 -26.55
C LYS A 34 4.48 -16.11 -25.61
N ASP A 35 4.27 -17.09 -24.75
CA ASP A 35 3.11 -17.12 -23.83
C ASP A 35 3.09 -15.92 -22.87
N VAL A 36 4.25 -15.54 -22.33
CA VAL A 36 4.40 -14.38 -21.44
C VAL A 36 4.14 -13.08 -22.18
N ILE A 37 4.66 -12.96 -23.40
CA ILE A 37 4.44 -11.79 -24.26
C ILE A 37 2.96 -11.66 -24.62
N GLU A 38 2.29 -12.76 -24.98
CA GLU A 38 0.86 -12.77 -25.28
C GLU A 38 0.01 -12.40 -24.06
N GLU A 39 0.32 -12.94 -22.87
CA GLU A 39 -0.40 -12.57 -21.64
C GLU A 39 -0.23 -11.08 -21.33
N MET A 40 0.99 -10.56 -21.45
CA MET A 40 1.28 -9.13 -21.24
C MET A 40 0.51 -8.25 -22.23
N LEU A 41 0.51 -8.59 -23.52
CA LEU A 41 -0.24 -7.87 -24.55
C LEU A 41 -1.73 -7.88 -24.29
N LYS A 42 -2.29 -9.03 -23.90
CA LYS A 42 -3.71 -9.14 -23.56
C LYS A 42 -4.09 -8.21 -22.41
N ILE A 43 -3.29 -8.19 -21.35
CA ILE A 43 -3.53 -7.31 -20.20
C ILE A 43 -3.44 -5.84 -20.60
N GLU A 44 -2.46 -5.46 -21.42
CA GLU A 44 -2.32 -4.08 -21.89
C GLU A 44 -3.46 -3.67 -22.84
N ILE A 45 -3.94 -4.56 -23.71
CA ILE A 45 -5.11 -4.30 -24.56
C ILE A 45 -6.36 -4.10 -23.70
N ASP A 46 -6.60 -4.96 -22.72
CA ASP A 46 -7.76 -4.82 -21.83
C ASP A 46 -7.71 -3.51 -21.02
N LYS A 47 -6.52 -3.13 -20.52
CA LYS A 47 -6.32 -1.82 -19.87
C LYS A 47 -6.55 -0.66 -20.82
N TYR A 48 -6.07 -0.77 -22.05
CA TYR A 48 -6.25 0.26 -23.07
C TYR A 48 -7.75 0.48 -23.37
N ARG A 49 -8.52 -0.60 -23.55
CA ARG A 49 -9.99 -0.53 -23.72
C ARG A 49 -10.67 0.19 -22.54
N ASP A 50 -10.28 -0.17 -21.32
CA ASP A 50 -10.79 0.46 -20.11
C ASP A 50 -10.42 1.95 -20.02
N ALA A 51 -9.18 2.28 -20.37
CA ALA A 51 -8.67 3.64 -20.40
C ALA A 51 -9.39 4.48 -21.45
N LEU A 52 -9.69 3.94 -22.63
CA LEU A 52 -10.49 4.60 -23.66
C LEU A 52 -11.91 4.91 -23.17
N SER A 53 -12.58 3.92 -22.56
CA SER A 53 -13.95 4.06 -22.06
C SER A 53 -14.05 5.12 -20.94
N LYS A 54 -13.11 5.11 -19.99
CA LYS A 54 -13.03 6.12 -18.92
C LYS A 54 -12.59 7.47 -19.46
N GLY A 55 -11.65 7.45 -20.39
CA GLY A 55 -11.04 8.63 -21.01
C GLY A 55 -12.04 9.47 -21.78
N LYS A 56 -12.92 8.84 -22.56
CA LYS A 56 -14.00 9.53 -23.27
C LYS A 56 -14.85 10.37 -22.31
N LYS A 57 -15.29 9.79 -21.19
CA LYS A 57 -16.09 10.50 -20.16
C LYS A 57 -15.32 11.64 -19.52
N LEU A 58 -14.02 11.46 -19.29
CA LEU A 58 -13.17 12.48 -18.70
C LEU A 58 -12.98 13.66 -19.64
N VAL A 59 -12.68 13.40 -20.92
CA VAL A 59 -12.54 14.44 -21.94
C VAL A 59 -13.85 15.20 -22.13
N GLU A 60 -15.00 14.50 -22.21
CA GLU A 60 -16.33 15.13 -22.24
C GLU A 60 -16.59 16.04 -21.03
N LYS A 61 -16.13 15.65 -19.83
CA LYS A 61 -16.26 16.48 -18.63
C LYS A 61 -15.35 17.71 -18.68
N ILE A 62 -14.08 17.54 -19.08
CA ILE A 62 -13.14 18.66 -19.23
C ILE A 62 -13.66 19.66 -20.28
N LEU A 63 -14.23 19.18 -21.38
CA LEU A 63 -14.81 20.04 -22.42
C LEU A 63 -16.05 20.81 -21.96
N LYS A 64 -16.83 20.27 -21.00
CA LYS A 64 -17.94 21.00 -20.36
C LYS A 64 -17.44 22.12 -19.45
N GLU A 65 -16.29 21.95 -18.82
CA GLU A 65 -15.70 22.94 -17.89
C GLU A 65 -14.81 23.96 -18.62
N LYS A 66 -14.05 23.53 -19.63
CA LYS A 66 -13.16 24.34 -20.46
C LYS A 66 -13.46 24.08 -21.95
N LYS A 67 -13.73 25.14 -22.72
CA LYS A 67 -14.05 25.03 -24.16
C LYS A 67 -12.91 24.46 -25.04
N LYS A 68 -11.66 24.39 -24.56
CA LYS A 68 -10.50 23.86 -25.29
C LYS A 68 -9.54 23.12 -24.35
N LEU A 69 -8.85 22.11 -24.89
CA LEU A 69 -7.76 21.37 -24.23
C LEU A 69 -6.42 22.02 -24.58
N GLY A 70 -5.65 22.42 -23.57
CA GLY A 70 -4.29 22.93 -23.75
C GLY A 70 -3.25 21.80 -23.72
N ARG A 71 -1.99 22.17 -23.99
CA ARG A 71 -0.84 21.24 -24.02
C ARG A 71 -0.63 20.52 -22.69
N GLU A 72 -0.72 21.22 -21.57
CA GLU A 72 -0.54 20.62 -20.23
C GLU A 72 -1.61 19.57 -19.94
N GLU A 73 -2.87 19.83 -20.34
CA GLU A 73 -3.94 18.85 -20.19
C GLU A 73 -3.74 17.62 -21.08
N LEU A 74 -3.22 17.79 -22.31
CA LEU A 74 -2.89 16.66 -23.18
C LEU A 74 -1.79 15.78 -22.61
N ILE A 75 -0.73 16.39 -22.06
CA ILE A 75 0.34 15.66 -21.36
C ILE A 75 -0.24 14.92 -20.16
N LYS A 76 -1.07 15.60 -19.35
CA LYS A 76 -1.72 14.97 -18.19
C LYS A 76 -2.67 13.83 -18.57
N LEU A 77 -3.43 13.96 -19.66
CA LEU A 77 -4.31 12.90 -20.17
C LEU A 77 -3.52 11.69 -20.64
N TYR A 78 -2.35 11.90 -21.23
CA TYR A 78 -1.45 10.83 -21.60
C TYR A 78 -0.80 10.18 -20.37
N ASP A 79 -0.10 10.95 -19.53
CA ASP A 79 0.66 10.43 -18.38
C ASP A 79 -0.23 9.83 -17.28
N SER A 80 -1.35 10.49 -16.96
CA SER A 80 -2.23 10.05 -15.85
C SER A 80 -3.33 9.09 -16.28
N HIS A 81 -3.70 9.08 -17.57
CA HIS A 81 -4.86 8.33 -18.04
C HIS A 81 -4.59 7.46 -19.28
N GLY A 82 -3.38 7.49 -19.85
CA GLY A 82 -3.00 6.66 -21.00
C GLY A 82 -3.68 7.05 -22.32
N ILE A 83 -4.25 8.27 -22.40
CA ILE A 83 -5.03 8.69 -23.57
C ILE A 83 -4.15 9.52 -24.49
N HIS A 84 -3.77 8.94 -25.63
CA HIS A 84 -3.02 9.66 -26.66
C HIS A 84 -3.88 10.74 -27.35
N PRO A 85 -3.34 11.94 -27.65
CA PRO A 85 -4.10 13.02 -28.29
C PRO A 85 -4.74 12.62 -29.65
N GLU A 86 -4.10 11.76 -30.44
CA GLU A 86 -4.71 11.24 -31.67
C GLU A 86 -5.98 10.44 -31.41
N THR A 87 -6.05 9.75 -30.28
CA THR A 87 -7.24 9.03 -29.86
C THR A 87 -8.39 10.02 -29.63
N ILE A 88 -8.11 11.16 -29.00
CA ILE A 88 -9.10 12.23 -28.79
C ILE A 88 -9.60 12.77 -30.13
N LYS A 89 -8.70 12.97 -31.10
CA LYS A 89 -9.05 13.37 -32.46
C LYS A 89 -9.95 12.35 -33.15
N SER A 90 -9.67 11.05 -32.99
CA SER A 90 -10.51 9.97 -33.55
C SER A 90 -11.91 9.88 -32.91
N MET A 91 -12.10 10.44 -31.70
CA MET A 91 -13.40 10.56 -31.05
C MET A 91 -14.26 11.72 -31.57
N GLY A 92 -13.77 12.49 -32.55
CA GLY A 92 -14.48 13.63 -33.15
C GLY A 92 -14.32 14.94 -32.38
N ILE A 93 -13.28 15.07 -31.55
CA ILE A 93 -12.97 16.27 -30.77
C ILE A 93 -11.80 17.00 -31.42
N GLU A 94 -11.96 18.29 -31.72
CA GLU A 94 -10.88 19.11 -32.25
C GLU A 94 -9.83 19.41 -31.15
N VAL A 95 -8.61 18.93 -31.39
CA VAL A 95 -7.45 19.13 -30.51
C VAL A 95 -6.25 19.50 -31.38
N GLU A 96 -5.51 20.53 -30.97
CA GLU A 96 -4.20 20.86 -31.54
C GLU A 96 -3.13 19.98 -30.88
N VAL A 97 -2.65 18.98 -31.62
CA VAL A 97 -1.60 18.06 -31.15
C VAL A 97 -0.24 18.60 -31.59
N PRO A 98 0.71 18.88 -30.67
CA PRO A 98 2.07 19.25 -31.03
C PRO A 98 2.76 18.14 -31.83
N GLU A 99 3.51 18.49 -32.88
CA GLU A 99 4.24 17.50 -33.71
C GLU A 99 5.28 16.70 -32.92
N ASN A 100 5.85 17.30 -31.87
CA ASN A 100 6.84 16.69 -30.99
C ASN A 100 6.23 16.12 -29.70
N PHE A 101 4.92 15.87 -29.64
CA PHE A 101 4.24 15.44 -28.42
C PHE A 101 4.88 14.20 -27.79
N ASP A 102 5.13 13.14 -28.58
CA ASP A 102 5.76 11.91 -28.08
C ASP A 102 7.18 12.14 -27.55
N SER A 103 7.98 12.95 -28.25
CA SER A 103 9.33 13.31 -27.82
C SER A 103 9.33 14.15 -26.54
N LEU A 104 8.34 15.01 -26.37
CA LEU A 104 8.17 15.82 -25.16
C LEU A 104 7.83 14.96 -23.95
N VAL A 105 6.91 14.00 -24.10
CA VAL A 105 6.56 13.09 -23.01
C VAL A 105 7.74 12.16 -22.68
N ALA A 106 8.39 11.59 -23.69
CA ALA A 106 9.58 10.77 -23.49
C ALA A 106 10.68 11.55 -22.73
N GLY A 107 10.87 12.84 -23.06
CA GLY A 107 11.83 13.73 -22.39
C GLY A 107 11.51 14.00 -20.91
N LEU A 108 10.24 14.00 -20.51
CA LEU A 108 9.82 14.18 -19.12
C LEU A 108 10.17 12.96 -18.24
N HIS A 109 10.17 11.77 -18.83
CA HIS A 109 10.44 10.50 -18.13
C HIS A 109 11.87 9.97 -18.35
N SER A 110 12.69 10.63 -19.17
CA SER A 110 14.07 10.22 -19.46
C SER A 110 15.11 10.70 -18.45
N CYS A 111 14.74 11.66 -17.58
CA CYS A 111 15.65 12.21 -16.58
C CYS A 111 15.37 11.58 -15.22
N GLU A 112 16.24 10.66 -14.78
CA GLU A 112 16.34 10.36 -13.35
C GLU A 112 16.86 11.63 -12.65
N GLU A 113 16.07 12.21 -11.76
CA GLU A 113 16.56 13.24 -10.85
C GLU A 113 17.65 12.63 -9.96
N VAL A 114 18.91 12.85 -10.33
CA VAL A 114 20.05 12.55 -9.46
C VAL A 114 19.94 13.49 -8.27
N LYS A 115 19.40 13.00 -7.15
CA LYS A 115 19.47 13.72 -5.88
C LYS A 115 20.95 13.88 -5.53
N GLU A 116 21.47 15.10 -5.71
CA GLU A 116 22.80 15.48 -5.24
C GLU A 116 22.88 15.17 -3.74
N LYS A 117 23.64 14.14 -3.37
CA LYS A 117 24.00 13.94 -1.96
C LYS A 117 24.95 15.06 -1.58
N GLU A 118 24.68 15.73 -0.46
CA GLU A 118 25.60 16.74 0.08
C GLU A 118 27.00 16.13 0.22
N GLU A 119 27.98 16.76 -0.42
CA GLU A 119 29.34 16.24 -0.49
C GLU A 119 30.03 16.46 0.86
N ILE A 120 30.14 15.40 1.66
CA ILE A 120 30.84 15.45 2.95
C ILE A 120 32.34 15.57 2.67
N SER A 121 32.89 16.76 2.85
CA SER A 121 34.33 17.02 2.74
C SER A 121 35.09 16.35 3.88
N LEU A 122 35.81 15.27 3.57
CA LEU A 122 36.71 14.56 4.47
C LEU A 122 38.17 14.85 4.09
N PRO A 123 39.10 14.91 5.05
CA PRO A 123 40.52 14.95 4.73
C PRO A 123 40.95 13.69 3.95
N GLU A 124 42.09 13.79 3.25
CA GLU A 124 42.70 12.61 2.61
C GLU A 124 43.03 11.56 3.67
N LEU A 125 42.24 10.48 3.68
CA LEU A 125 42.38 9.33 4.54
C LEU A 125 42.46 8.07 3.66
N PRO A 126 43.21 7.04 4.10
CA PRO A 126 43.21 5.76 3.42
C PRO A 126 41.81 5.15 3.40
N GLU A 127 41.54 4.26 2.43
CA GLU A 127 40.29 3.49 2.41
C GLU A 127 40.19 2.59 3.64
N THR A 128 38.98 2.49 4.19
CA THR A 128 38.73 1.62 5.34
C THR A 128 38.66 0.17 4.87
N ARG A 129 39.44 -0.73 5.50
CA ARG A 129 39.35 -2.17 5.22
C ARG A 129 38.03 -2.75 5.75
N LYS A 130 37.23 -3.30 4.85
CA LYS A 130 35.85 -3.77 5.11
C LYS A 130 35.84 -5.24 5.54
N LEU A 131 36.02 -5.51 6.84
CA LEU A 131 36.11 -6.87 7.39
C LEU A 131 34.82 -7.67 7.19
N TYR A 132 33.67 -7.02 7.08
CA TYR A 132 32.38 -7.68 6.83
C TYR A 132 32.28 -8.36 5.45
N TYR A 133 33.14 -8.01 4.50
CA TYR A 133 33.27 -8.72 3.22
C TYR A 133 34.13 -9.98 3.31
N GLU A 134 35.08 -10.01 4.25
CA GLU A 134 35.92 -11.17 4.52
C GLU A 134 35.14 -12.21 5.34
N ASP A 135 34.48 -11.76 6.41
CA ASP A 135 33.60 -12.60 7.23
C ASP A 135 32.41 -11.78 7.75
N SER A 136 31.22 -12.07 7.22
CA SER A 136 29.97 -11.45 7.67
C SER A 136 29.54 -11.87 9.09
N TYR A 137 30.13 -12.94 9.65
CA TYR A 137 29.85 -13.46 11.00
C TYR A 137 30.77 -12.87 12.08
N LEU A 138 31.71 -12.00 11.69
CA LEU A 138 32.61 -11.34 12.63
C LEU A 138 31.84 -10.40 13.57
N LYS A 139 31.76 -10.79 14.85
CA LYS A 139 30.98 -10.07 15.88
C LYS A 139 31.77 -8.99 16.59
N SER A 140 33.08 -9.17 16.68
CA SER A 140 33.99 -8.23 17.30
C SER A 140 35.30 -8.17 16.54
N PHE A 141 35.96 -7.02 16.61
CA PHE A 141 37.22 -6.76 15.91
C PHE A 141 38.02 -5.68 16.65
N ASP A 142 39.33 -5.72 16.49
CA ASP A 142 40.24 -4.67 16.96
C ASP A 142 40.57 -3.72 15.81
N ALA A 143 40.63 -2.42 16.06
CA ALA A 143 40.89 -1.37 15.07
C ALA A 143 41.58 -0.15 15.69
N GLU A 144 42.04 0.77 14.86
CA GLU A 144 42.62 2.06 15.25
C GLU A 144 41.80 3.22 14.65
N VAL A 145 41.58 4.26 15.45
CA VAL A 145 40.89 5.48 15.01
C VAL A 145 41.84 6.33 14.16
N ILE A 146 41.66 6.33 12.84
CA ILE A 146 42.49 7.12 11.91
C ILE A 146 42.01 8.57 11.80
N TRP A 147 40.74 8.83 12.10
CA TRP A 147 40.16 10.17 12.13
C TRP A 147 39.03 10.27 13.14
N SER A 148 38.92 11.44 13.75
CA SER A 148 37.85 11.78 14.69
C SER A 148 37.49 13.26 14.51
N GLY A 149 36.20 13.56 14.45
CA GLY A 149 35.68 14.90 14.25
C GLY A 149 34.18 14.97 14.49
N GLU A 150 33.58 16.08 14.09
CA GLU A 150 32.12 16.28 14.14
C GLU A 150 31.58 16.55 12.74
N ILE A 151 30.52 15.85 12.37
CA ILE A 151 29.80 16.02 11.11
C ILE A 151 28.33 16.27 11.46
N GLY A 152 27.78 17.40 11.00
CA GLY A 152 26.36 17.72 11.26
C GLY A 152 25.99 17.78 12.76
N LYS A 153 26.93 18.22 13.63
CA LYS A 153 26.80 18.24 15.11
C LYS A 153 26.79 16.86 15.80
N LYS A 154 27.12 15.79 15.08
CA LYS A 154 27.31 14.45 15.65
C LYS A 154 28.79 14.11 15.68
N ASN A 155 29.24 13.44 16.75
CA ASN A 155 30.61 12.91 16.79
C ASN A 155 30.73 11.79 15.75
N CYS A 156 31.79 11.83 14.96
CA CYS A 156 32.06 10.85 13.92
C CYS A 156 33.53 10.40 13.99
N ILE A 157 33.75 9.12 13.76
CA ILE A 157 35.09 8.53 13.66
C ILE A 157 35.24 7.70 12.38
N VAL A 158 36.47 7.61 11.88
CA VAL A 158 36.86 6.67 10.82
C VAL A 158 37.91 5.73 11.40
N LEU A 159 37.74 4.44 11.13
CA LEU A 159 38.65 3.38 11.55
C LEU A 159 39.52 2.92 10.36
N ASP A 160 40.70 2.37 10.66
CA ASP A 160 41.55 1.69 9.66
C ASP A 160 40.84 0.48 9.04
N LYS A 161 40.12 -0.28 9.87
CA LYS A 161 39.31 -1.43 9.48
C LYS A 161 38.06 -1.55 10.33
N THR A 162 36.98 -2.09 9.77
CA THR A 162 35.72 -2.23 10.48
C THR A 162 34.92 -3.45 10.05
N ALA A 163 34.25 -4.09 11.02
CA ALA A 163 33.23 -5.10 10.74
C ALA A 163 31.82 -4.50 10.69
N PHE A 164 31.61 -3.22 11.02
CA PHE A 164 30.30 -2.57 10.90
C PHE A 164 29.96 -2.31 9.44
N TYR A 165 28.79 -2.79 9.01
CA TYR A 165 28.24 -2.55 7.69
C TYR A 165 27.65 -1.14 7.62
N PRO A 166 28.08 -0.31 6.66
CA PRO A 166 27.44 0.98 6.40
C PRO A 166 26.07 0.78 5.77
N GLU A 167 25.15 1.73 5.93
CA GLU A 167 23.89 1.70 5.20
C GLU A 167 24.11 1.68 3.67
N GLY A 168 23.43 0.76 2.97
CA GLY A 168 23.57 0.61 1.52
C GLY A 168 22.76 -0.55 0.95
N GLY A 169 22.38 -0.44 -0.33
CA GLY A 169 21.68 -1.52 -1.05
C GLY A 169 20.34 -1.94 -0.44
N GLY A 170 19.67 -1.04 0.29
CA GLY A 170 18.44 -1.32 1.03
C GLY A 170 18.65 -1.99 2.39
N GLN A 171 19.89 -2.32 2.78
CA GLN A 171 20.22 -2.79 4.11
C GLN A 171 20.62 -1.61 5.01
N PRO A 172 19.98 -1.44 6.17
CA PRO A 172 20.31 -0.37 7.11
C PRO A 172 21.66 -0.62 7.76
N SER A 173 22.28 0.44 8.27
CA SER A 173 23.56 0.33 8.96
C SER A 173 23.49 -0.62 10.16
N ASP A 174 24.62 -1.24 10.47
CA ASP A 174 24.76 -1.90 11.75
C ASP A 174 24.77 -0.90 12.90
N MET A 175 24.46 -1.45 14.07
CA MET A 175 24.55 -0.79 15.36
C MET A 175 25.44 -1.64 16.26
N GLY A 176 25.82 -1.09 17.41
CA GLY A 176 26.63 -1.77 18.40
C GLY A 176 27.42 -0.77 19.21
N TYR A 177 28.59 -1.19 19.69
CA TYR A 177 29.42 -0.31 20.52
C TYR A 177 30.90 -0.56 20.30
N ILE A 178 31.70 0.44 20.65
CA ILE A 178 33.14 0.40 20.67
C ILE A 178 33.63 0.58 22.10
N VAL A 179 34.66 -0.17 22.48
CA VAL A 179 35.38 0.01 23.73
C VAL A 179 36.71 0.70 23.45
N SER A 180 36.90 1.88 24.04
CA SER A 180 38.13 2.67 23.99
C SER A 180 38.57 3.03 25.40
N ASN A 181 39.79 2.69 25.79
CA ASN A 181 40.33 2.93 27.14
C ASN A 181 39.39 2.49 28.28
N GLY A 182 38.74 1.33 28.11
CA GLY A 182 37.76 0.79 29.08
C GLY A 182 36.39 1.47 29.09
N LYS A 183 36.17 2.51 28.28
CA LYS A 183 34.87 3.20 28.15
C LYS A 183 34.09 2.66 26.96
N ARG A 184 32.79 2.43 27.18
CA ARG A 184 31.83 2.04 26.14
C ARG A 184 31.26 3.28 25.44
N VAL A 185 31.32 3.26 24.12
CA VAL A 185 30.83 4.29 23.19
C VAL A 185 29.86 3.59 22.23
N GLU A 186 28.62 4.05 22.16
CA GLU A 186 27.61 3.46 21.28
C GLU A 186 27.81 3.96 19.84
N ILE A 187 27.57 3.08 18.87
CA ILE A 187 27.47 3.44 17.45
C ILE A 187 25.99 3.59 17.11
N GLU A 188 25.60 4.80 16.74
CA GLU A 188 24.23 5.10 16.34
C GLU A 188 23.97 4.79 14.87
N HIS A 189 24.97 5.06 14.01
CA HIS A 189 24.82 4.99 12.58
C HIS A 189 26.17 4.81 11.88
N VAL A 190 26.16 4.17 10.70
CA VAL A 190 27.36 3.95 9.90
C VAL A 190 27.07 4.23 8.43
N GLU A 191 27.91 5.06 7.80
CA GLU A 191 27.78 5.46 6.39
C GLU A 191 29.07 5.22 5.63
N SER A 192 28.98 5.10 4.30
CA SER A 192 30.16 5.03 3.43
C SER A 192 30.23 6.27 2.54
N VAL A 193 31.38 6.94 2.56
CA VAL A 193 31.68 8.11 1.72
C VAL A 193 33.07 7.92 1.10
N ASN A 194 33.17 7.90 -0.23
CA ASN A 194 34.45 7.83 -0.96
C ASN A 194 35.42 6.77 -0.42
N GLY A 195 34.93 5.54 -0.24
CA GLY A 195 35.70 4.38 0.26
C GLY A 195 35.95 4.36 1.78
N LYS A 196 35.58 5.42 2.51
CA LYS A 196 35.75 5.54 3.97
C LYS A 196 34.46 5.15 4.67
N ILE A 197 34.58 4.50 5.83
CA ILE A 197 33.42 4.15 6.68
C ILE A 197 33.36 5.09 7.87
N LEU A 198 32.31 5.90 7.90
CA LEU A 198 32.02 6.88 8.94
C LEU A 198 31.17 6.19 10.00
N HIS A 199 31.60 6.28 11.26
CA HIS A 199 30.86 5.74 12.40
C HIS A 199 30.41 6.92 13.27
N PHE A 200 29.10 7.14 13.35
CA PHE A 200 28.50 8.15 14.21
C PHE A 200 28.34 7.59 15.62
N VAL A 201 28.90 8.31 16.60
CA VAL A 201 29.06 7.83 17.97
C VAL A 201 28.48 8.79 19.01
N ASP A 202 28.04 8.25 20.14
CA ASP A 202 27.45 9.05 21.23
C ASP A 202 28.50 9.88 21.99
N LYS A 203 29.76 9.43 22.02
CA LYS A 203 30.87 10.07 22.72
C LYS A 203 32.08 10.25 21.82
N LYS A 204 32.81 11.33 22.05
CA LYS A 204 34.06 11.62 21.34
C LYS A 204 35.15 10.60 21.70
N ILE A 205 35.84 10.11 20.67
CA ILE A 205 37.04 9.26 20.79
C ILE A 205 38.21 10.00 20.15
N GLU A 206 39.40 9.95 20.72
CA GLU A 206 40.59 10.60 20.15
C GLU A 206 41.20 9.79 19.00
N LYS A 207 41.72 10.49 18.00
CA LYS A 207 42.52 9.89 16.92
C LYS A 207 43.73 9.14 17.50
N GLY A 208 44.08 8.00 16.92
CA GLY A 208 45.16 7.12 17.37
C GLY A 208 44.77 6.15 18.49
N SER A 209 43.53 6.23 18.99
CA SER A 209 43.03 5.29 20.00
C SER A 209 42.92 3.88 19.41
N LYS A 210 43.45 2.89 20.13
CA LYS A 210 43.15 1.48 19.87
C LYS A 210 41.80 1.13 20.46
N VAL A 211 40.94 0.56 19.64
CA VAL A 211 39.55 0.29 19.99
C VAL A 211 39.15 -1.13 19.65
N ARG A 212 38.19 -1.67 20.40
CA ARG A 212 37.54 -2.94 20.08
C ARG A 212 36.07 -2.70 19.78
N GLY A 213 35.65 -2.99 18.55
CA GLY A 213 34.26 -2.90 18.10
C GLY A 213 33.48 -4.17 18.37
N PHE A 214 32.20 -4.02 18.71
CA PHE A 214 31.23 -5.09 18.93
C PHE A 214 29.95 -4.76 18.16
N VAL A 215 29.62 -5.59 17.19
CA VAL A 215 28.40 -5.46 16.38
C VAL A 215 27.22 -6.02 17.18
N ASP A 216 26.07 -5.33 17.14
CA ASP A 216 24.80 -5.91 17.60
C ASP A 216 24.46 -7.12 16.73
N TRP A 217 24.81 -8.30 17.25
CA TRP A 217 24.69 -9.55 16.52
C TRP A 217 23.23 -9.92 16.24
N GLN A 218 22.30 -9.58 17.13
CA GLN A 218 20.90 -9.92 16.95
C GLN A 218 20.31 -9.15 15.76
N ARG A 219 20.59 -7.84 15.71
CA ARG A 219 20.24 -6.99 14.56
C ARG A 219 20.93 -7.46 13.28
N ARG A 220 22.26 -7.60 13.29
CA ARG A 220 23.05 -8.05 12.12
C ARG A 220 22.51 -9.34 11.54
N TYR A 221 22.29 -10.35 12.38
CA TYR A 221 21.87 -11.67 11.92
C TYR A 221 20.43 -11.67 11.37
N ALA A 222 19.53 -10.85 11.95
CA ALA A 222 18.21 -10.64 11.39
C ALA A 222 18.28 -10.00 9.98
N LEU A 223 19.13 -8.98 9.80
CA LEU A 223 19.32 -8.34 8.50
C LEU A 223 19.94 -9.30 7.47
N MET A 224 20.95 -10.09 7.85
CA MET A 224 21.54 -11.12 6.96
C MET A 224 20.50 -12.17 6.51
N ARG A 225 19.59 -12.57 7.42
CA ARG A 225 18.48 -13.48 7.09
C ARG A 225 17.54 -12.87 6.07
N HIS A 226 17.09 -11.63 6.31
CA HIS A 226 16.20 -10.94 5.38
C HIS A 226 16.88 -10.70 4.03
N HIS A 227 18.16 -10.31 4.02
CA HIS A 227 18.90 -10.07 2.78
C HIS A 227 19.01 -11.35 1.94
N THR A 228 19.46 -12.44 2.55
CA THR A 228 19.56 -13.74 1.87
C THR A 228 18.18 -14.25 1.41
N ALA A 229 17.14 -13.99 2.20
CA ALA A 229 15.76 -14.29 1.83
C ALA A 229 15.26 -13.43 0.64
N THR A 230 15.70 -12.18 0.49
CA THR A 230 15.40 -11.36 -0.70
C THR A 230 15.93 -12.02 -1.97
N HIS A 231 17.20 -12.45 -1.99
CA HIS A 231 17.77 -13.18 -3.14
C HIS A 231 17.00 -14.46 -3.45
N LEU A 232 16.63 -15.21 -2.40
CA LEU A 232 15.84 -16.43 -2.54
C LEU A 232 14.46 -16.15 -3.15
N ILE A 233 13.73 -15.14 -2.66
CA ILE A 233 12.43 -14.73 -3.21
C ILE A 233 12.60 -14.26 -4.66
N ASN A 234 13.59 -13.42 -4.96
CA ASN A 234 13.81 -12.91 -6.30
C ASN A 234 14.06 -14.06 -7.30
N GLY A 235 14.92 -15.02 -6.92
CA GLY A 235 15.16 -16.24 -7.70
C GLY A 235 13.89 -17.05 -7.91
N ILE A 236 13.08 -17.26 -6.87
CA ILE A 236 11.82 -18.01 -6.97
C ILE A 236 10.79 -17.30 -7.85
N CYS A 237 10.65 -15.98 -7.73
CA CYS A 237 9.75 -15.20 -8.58
C CYS A 237 10.13 -15.37 -10.05
N ARG A 238 11.43 -15.34 -10.40
CA ARG A 238 11.87 -15.64 -11.77
C ARG A 238 11.55 -17.06 -12.20
N MET A 239 11.78 -18.05 -11.34
CA MET A 239 11.46 -19.45 -11.63
C MET A 239 9.97 -19.70 -11.85
N LEU A 240 9.09 -18.97 -11.14
CA LEU A 240 7.64 -19.16 -11.21
C LEU A 240 6.96 -18.32 -12.30
N PHE A 241 7.42 -17.09 -12.50
CA PHE A 241 6.75 -16.14 -13.38
C PHE A 241 7.52 -15.88 -14.68
N GLY A 242 8.85 -15.97 -14.67
CA GLY A 242 9.70 -15.76 -15.84
C GLY A 242 10.78 -14.70 -15.63
N GLU A 243 11.64 -14.54 -16.63
CA GLU A 243 12.82 -13.65 -16.59
C GLU A 243 12.49 -12.15 -16.68
N HIS A 244 11.23 -11.77 -16.90
CA HIS A 244 10.81 -10.36 -16.83
C HIS A 244 10.76 -9.80 -15.41
N ILE A 245 10.93 -10.66 -14.40
CA ILE A 245 11.04 -10.25 -13.00
C ILE A 245 12.39 -9.56 -12.80
N TRP A 246 12.32 -8.27 -12.48
CA TRP A 246 13.45 -7.40 -12.22
C TRP A 246 13.21 -6.61 -10.94
N GLN A 247 14.21 -6.50 -10.08
CA GLN A 247 14.11 -5.73 -8.86
C GLN A 247 13.92 -4.25 -9.19
N ALA A 248 12.85 -3.67 -8.65
CA ALA A 248 12.57 -2.24 -8.69
C ALA A 248 12.98 -1.55 -7.38
N GLY A 249 13.13 -2.31 -6.29
CA GLY A 249 13.50 -1.77 -4.98
C GLY A 249 13.59 -2.84 -3.91
N SER A 250 14.35 -2.56 -2.85
CA SER A 250 14.49 -3.43 -1.69
C SER A 250 14.72 -2.58 -0.45
N ASN A 251 14.17 -2.99 0.69
CA ASN A 251 14.47 -2.41 2.00
C ASN A 251 14.34 -3.48 3.06
N LEU A 252 15.35 -3.57 3.91
CA LEU A 252 15.43 -4.55 4.98
C LEU A 252 15.23 -3.86 6.31
N GLU A 253 14.49 -4.49 7.20
CA GLU A 253 14.39 -4.09 8.60
C GLU A 253 14.57 -5.32 9.48
N GLU A 254 14.65 -5.13 10.80
CA GLU A 254 14.85 -6.24 11.73
C GLU A 254 13.64 -7.19 11.82
N ASN A 255 12.44 -6.66 11.61
CA ASN A 255 11.18 -7.38 11.82
C ASN A 255 10.46 -7.74 10.52
N GLU A 256 10.69 -7.00 9.43
CA GLU A 256 10.17 -7.30 8.11
C GLU A 256 11.13 -6.79 7.02
N ALA A 257 10.96 -7.28 5.80
CA ALA A 257 11.66 -6.79 4.63
C ALA A 257 10.68 -6.63 3.47
N ARG A 258 10.95 -5.64 2.61
CA ARG A 258 10.18 -5.38 1.39
C ARG A 258 11.04 -5.65 0.17
N PHE A 259 10.43 -6.30 -0.82
CA PHE A 259 11.03 -6.57 -2.11
C PHE A 259 10.05 -6.15 -3.21
N ASP A 260 10.48 -5.21 -4.03
CA ASP A 260 9.71 -4.64 -5.13
C ASP A 260 10.27 -5.16 -6.44
N PHE A 261 9.41 -5.66 -7.31
CA PHE A 261 9.82 -6.24 -8.58
C PHE A 261 8.82 -6.00 -9.70
N THR A 262 9.32 -6.06 -10.92
CA THR A 262 8.51 -5.89 -12.13
C THR A 262 7.63 -7.10 -12.36
N HIS A 263 6.32 -6.89 -12.47
CA HIS A 263 5.38 -7.91 -12.91
C HIS A 263 4.09 -7.25 -13.42
N TYR A 264 3.57 -7.74 -14.55
CA TYR A 264 2.48 -7.12 -15.30
C TYR A 264 1.10 -7.26 -14.64
N LYS A 265 0.92 -8.22 -13.72
CA LYS A 265 -0.33 -8.44 -12.98
C LYS A 265 -0.11 -8.42 -11.46
N PRO A 266 -1.15 -8.15 -10.65
CA PRO A 266 -1.12 -8.38 -9.22
C PRO A 266 -0.92 -9.86 -8.89
N LEU A 267 -0.17 -10.16 -7.83
CA LEU A 267 -0.06 -11.53 -7.33
C LEU A 267 -1.38 -12.01 -6.72
N THR A 268 -1.80 -13.20 -7.11
CA THR A 268 -2.90 -13.93 -6.47
C THR A 268 -2.44 -14.57 -5.15
N MET A 269 -3.38 -14.84 -4.26
CA MET A 269 -3.07 -15.52 -3.00
C MET A 269 -2.43 -16.90 -3.21
N GLU A 270 -2.83 -17.63 -4.26
CA GLU A 270 -2.23 -18.91 -4.61
C GLU A 270 -0.77 -18.79 -5.07
N GLU A 271 -0.44 -17.74 -5.84
CA GLU A 271 0.93 -17.45 -6.27
C GLU A 271 1.81 -17.08 -5.07
N ILE A 272 1.28 -16.27 -4.15
CA ILE A 272 1.98 -15.92 -2.89
C ILE A 272 2.31 -17.19 -2.10
N GLU A 273 1.36 -18.12 -1.97
CA GLU A 273 1.59 -19.40 -1.28
C GLU A 273 2.56 -20.31 -2.02
N LYS A 274 2.55 -20.29 -3.36
CA LYS A 274 3.54 -21.02 -4.17
C LYS A 274 4.95 -20.49 -3.91
N ILE A 275 5.14 -19.16 -3.88
CA ILE A 275 6.44 -18.54 -3.56
C ILE A 275 6.89 -18.97 -2.16
N GLU A 276 6.04 -18.78 -1.14
CA GLU A 276 6.37 -19.10 0.25
C GLU A 276 6.68 -20.59 0.45
N ARG A 277 5.86 -21.48 -0.12
CA ARG A 277 6.08 -22.92 -0.04
C ARG A 277 7.39 -23.31 -0.70
N LYS A 278 7.70 -22.74 -1.88
CA LYS A 278 8.95 -23.01 -2.60
C LYS A 278 10.16 -22.49 -1.83
N ALA A 279 10.06 -21.30 -1.24
CA ALA A 279 11.11 -20.73 -0.41
C ALA A 279 11.43 -21.65 0.78
N ASN A 280 10.42 -22.06 1.55
CA ASN A 280 10.61 -22.95 2.68
C ASN A 280 11.03 -24.38 2.27
N GLU A 281 10.73 -24.85 1.06
CA GLU A 281 11.30 -26.09 0.50
C GLU A 281 12.81 -25.95 0.28
N LEU A 282 13.25 -24.86 -0.37
CA LEU A 282 14.65 -24.60 -0.67
C LEU A 282 15.47 -24.33 0.61
N ILE A 283 14.91 -23.59 1.57
CA ILE A 283 15.53 -23.37 2.89
C ILE A 283 15.82 -24.70 3.59
N ARG A 284 14.90 -25.66 3.54
CA ARG A 284 15.12 -27.01 4.13
C ARG A 284 16.24 -27.77 3.43
N LYS A 285 16.33 -27.68 2.10
CA LYS A 285 17.43 -28.29 1.32
C LYS A 285 18.80 -27.76 1.74
N GLY A 286 18.88 -26.49 2.11
CA GLY A 286 20.07 -25.88 2.71
C GLY A 286 21.26 -25.82 1.77
N LEU A 287 21.17 -24.94 0.78
CA LEU A 287 22.23 -24.62 -0.17
C LEU A 287 23.19 -23.57 0.41
N ASP A 288 24.47 -23.70 0.05
CA ASP A 288 25.48 -22.71 0.43
C ASP A 288 25.32 -21.42 -0.38
N VAL A 289 25.68 -20.32 0.26
CA VAL A 289 25.69 -18.97 -0.33
C VAL A 289 27.13 -18.62 -0.64
N GLU A 290 27.49 -18.68 -1.91
CA GLU A 290 28.81 -18.39 -2.42
C GLU A 290 29.01 -16.87 -2.55
N LYS A 291 30.18 -16.38 -2.13
CA LYS A 291 30.55 -14.97 -2.13
C LYS A 291 31.94 -14.84 -2.73
N GLU A 292 32.07 -14.18 -3.86
CA GLU A 292 33.34 -14.05 -4.57
C GLU A 292 33.53 -12.63 -5.13
N PHE A 293 34.79 -12.18 -5.17
CA PHE A 293 35.18 -10.97 -5.88
C PHE A 293 35.72 -11.35 -7.25
N MET A 294 35.23 -10.71 -8.30
CA MET A 294 35.65 -11.01 -9.67
C MET A 294 35.66 -9.76 -10.54
N GLU A 295 36.39 -9.85 -11.66
CA GLU A 295 36.40 -8.84 -12.70
C GLU A 295 35.01 -8.70 -13.33
N ARG A 296 34.52 -7.46 -13.47
CA ARG A 296 33.19 -7.15 -14.02
C ARG A 296 32.92 -7.86 -15.34
N ASN A 297 33.86 -7.77 -16.28
CA ASN A 297 33.69 -8.36 -17.61
C ASN A 297 33.56 -9.89 -17.57
N GLU A 298 34.24 -10.54 -16.63
CA GLU A 298 34.12 -11.99 -16.43
C GLU A 298 32.75 -12.35 -15.82
N ALA A 299 32.31 -11.58 -14.84
CA ALA A 299 31.01 -11.73 -14.21
C ALA A 299 29.87 -11.60 -15.23
N GLU A 300 29.89 -10.54 -16.03
CA GLU A 300 28.91 -10.28 -17.09
C GLU A 300 28.91 -11.39 -18.14
N LYS A 301 30.09 -11.90 -18.52
CA LYS A 301 30.19 -13.03 -19.45
C LYS A 301 29.61 -14.32 -18.88
N ARG A 302 29.79 -14.56 -17.58
CA ARG A 302 29.38 -15.80 -16.91
C ARG A 302 27.90 -15.82 -16.52
N TYR A 303 27.37 -14.68 -16.08
CA TYR A 303 26.04 -14.59 -15.46
C TYR A 303 25.09 -13.63 -16.20
N GLY A 304 25.59 -12.88 -17.19
CA GLY A 304 24.82 -11.90 -17.93
C GLY A 304 24.52 -10.63 -17.13
N ILE A 305 23.71 -9.76 -17.73
CA ILE A 305 23.28 -8.49 -17.13
C ILE A 305 22.41 -8.67 -15.89
N ARG A 306 21.88 -9.88 -15.65
CA ARG A 306 21.07 -10.23 -14.48
C ARG A 306 21.78 -9.92 -13.16
N LEU A 307 23.11 -9.85 -13.16
CA LEU A 307 23.88 -9.43 -11.98
C LEU A 307 23.43 -8.09 -11.39
N PHE A 308 22.86 -7.20 -12.20
CA PHE A 308 22.61 -5.81 -11.82
C PHE A 308 21.17 -5.54 -11.37
N GLN A 309 20.52 -6.54 -10.76
CA GLN A 309 19.17 -6.41 -10.19
C GLN A 309 19.11 -5.33 -9.10
N GLY A 310 20.09 -5.34 -8.18
CA GLY A 310 20.23 -4.33 -7.12
C GLY A 310 20.83 -2.99 -7.56
N GLY A 311 20.97 -2.75 -8.86
CA GLY A 311 21.71 -1.63 -9.44
C GLY A 311 23.09 -2.02 -9.96
N VAL A 312 23.72 -1.10 -10.68
CA VAL A 312 25.05 -1.30 -11.25
C VAL A 312 26.10 -0.85 -10.23
N PRO A 313 26.88 -1.78 -9.63
CA PRO A 313 27.96 -1.39 -8.72
C PRO A 313 29.02 -0.59 -9.48
N GLU A 314 29.81 0.21 -8.78
CA GLU A 314 30.95 0.92 -9.36
C GLU A 314 32.23 0.07 -9.28
N GLY A 315 33.21 0.38 -10.12
CA GLY A 315 34.54 -0.24 -10.09
C GLY A 315 34.70 -1.46 -10.99
N ARG A 316 35.97 -1.85 -11.16
CA ARG A 316 36.40 -2.92 -12.05
C ARG A 316 36.18 -4.32 -11.45
N ILE A 317 36.44 -4.47 -10.15
CA ILE A 317 36.18 -5.69 -9.39
C ILE A 317 34.85 -5.54 -8.66
N ILE A 318 33.95 -6.50 -8.85
CA ILE A 318 32.63 -6.52 -8.22
C ILE A 318 32.50 -7.73 -7.30
N ARG A 319 31.69 -7.58 -6.25
CA ARG A 319 31.33 -8.67 -5.35
C ARG A 319 30.08 -9.36 -5.87
N VAL A 320 30.19 -10.64 -6.15
CA VAL A 320 29.10 -11.50 -6.62
C VAL A 320 28.66 -12.41 -5.48
N VAL A 321 27.35 -12.44 -5.24
CA VAL A 321 26.70 -13.32 -4.28
C VAL A 321 25.83 -14.29 -5.06
N ARG A 322 25.99 -15.59 -4.78
CA ARG A 322 25.34 -16.66 -5.54
C ARG A 322 24.70 -17.68 -4.60
N ILE A 323 23.45 -18.01 -4.91
CA ILE A 323 22.73 -19.15 -4.36
C ILE A 323 22.59 -20.16 -5.52
N PRO A 324 23.40 -21.24 -5.56
CA PRO A 324 23.49 -22.11 -6.72
C PRO A 324 22.12 -22.63 -7.21
N GLY A 325 21.87 -22.46 -8.52
CA GLY A 325 20.62 -22.88 -9.17
C GLY A 325 19.39 -22.03 -8.85
N ILE A 326 19.54 -20.95 -8.08
CA ILE A 326 18.45 -20.06 -7.68
C ILE A 326 18.76 -18.63 -8.12
N ASP A 327 19.85 -18.07 -7.60
CA ASP A 327 20.16 -16.66 -7.80
C ASP A 327 21.65 -16.33 -7.88
N VAL A 328 21.96 -15.27 -8.62
CA VAL A 328 23.30 -14.68 -8.73
C VAL A 328 23.17 -13.18 -9.01
N GLU A 329 23.73 -12.37 -8.11
CA GLU A 329 23.61 -10.92 -8.15
C GLU A 329 24.91 -10.25 -7.67
N ALA A 330 25.21 -9.08 -8.22
CA ALA A 330 26.28 -8.23 -7.70
C ALA A 330 25.75 -7.49 -6.47
N CYS A 331 26.13 -7.97 -5.28
CA CYS A 331 25.60 -7.45 -4.03
C CYS A 331 26.71 -7.14 -3.02
N GLY A 332 26.65 -5.94 -2.46
CA GLY A 332 27.54 -5.45 -1.40
C GLY A 332 27.02 -5.72 0.01
N GLY A 333 25.91 -6.44 0.20
CA GLY A 333 25.34 -6.69 1.52
C GLY A 333 26.00 -7.80 2.33
N THR A 334 25.59 -7.92 3.60
CA THR A 334 25.97 -9.08 4.43
C THR A 334 24.97 -10.23 4.21
N HIS A 335 25.50 -11.44 4.02
CA HIS A 335 24.69 -12.63 3.71
C HIS A 335 25.07 -13.80 4.62
N LEU A 336 24.09 -14.67 4.84
CA LEU A 336 24.29 -15.96 5.48
C LEU A 336 25.30 -16.82 4.69
N ASN A 337 25.85 -17.85 5.33
CA ASN A 337 26.68 -18.84 4.65
C ASN A 337 25.86 -19.97 4.03
N ASN A 338 24.70 -20.29 4.63
CA ASN A 338 23.77 -21.27 4.09
C ASN A 338 22.32 -20.79 4.21
N ILE A 339 21.50 -21.02 3.19
CA ILE A 339 20.09 -20.58 3.19
C ILE A 339 19.24 -21.26 4.27
N ARG A 340 19.68 -22.40 4.83
CA ARG A 340 19.00 -23.05 5.97
C ARG A 340 18.96 -22.15 7.21
N GLU A 341 19.93 -21.25 7.35
CA GLU A 341 20.00 -20.30 8.46
C GLU A 341 18.91 -19.22 8.44
N ILE A 342 18.23 -19.05 7.29
CA ILE A 342 16.98 -18.27 7.20
C ILE A 342 15.95 -18.86 8.17
N GLY A 343 15.93 -20.18 8.36
CA GLY A 343 15.01 -20.90 9.24
C GLY A 343 13.64 -21.08 8.60
N ARG A 344 12.77 -20.08 8.75
CA ARG A 344 11.45 -20.04 8.11
C ARG A 344 11.24 -18.68 7.47
N LEU A 345 10.45 -18.67 6.41
CA LEU A 345 10.05 -17.46 5.70
C LEU A 345 8.53 -17.40 5.64
N ARG A 346 7.96 -16.24 5.96
CA ARG A 346 6.52 -15.98 5.81
C ARG A 346 6.29 -14.68 5.09
N ILE A 347 5.49 -14.70 4.03
CA ILE A 347 5.04 -13.50 3.33
C ILE A 347 3.88 -12.91 4.13
N LEU A 348 4.02 -11.66 4.55
CA LEU A 348 3.01 -10.95 5.34
C LEU A 348 1.91 -10.40 4.43
N ARG A 349 2.30 -9.77 3.33
CA ARG A 349 1.39 -9.15 2.36
C ARG A 349 2.07 -9.02 1.00
N ALA A 350 1.27 -8.99 -0.05
CA ALA A 350 1.70 -8.57 -1.37
C ALA A 350 0.73 -7.50 -1.88
N GLU A 351 1.27 -6.45 -2.50
CA GLU A 351 0.49 -5.34 -3.02
C GLU A 351 1.08 -4.84 -4.33
N ARG A 352 0.23 -4.23 -5.16
CA ARG A 352 0.68 -3.56 -6.38
C ARG A 352 0.91 -2.09 -6.05
N ILE A 353 2.15 -1.63 -6.13
CA ILE A 353 2.50 -0.23 -5.86
C ILE A 353 2.00 0.64 -7.00
N GLN A 354 2.32 0.22 -8.21
CA GLN A 354 1.95 0.91 -9.45
C GLN A 354 1.87 -0.10 -10.59
N ASP A 355 1.49 0.38 -11.76
CA ASP A 355 1.43 -0.45 -12.94
C ASP A 355 2.82 -1.03 -13.27
N GLY A 356 2.87 -2.36 -13.41
CA GLY A 356 4.10 -3.09 -13.66
C GLY A 356 4.96 -3.37 -12.42
N ILE A 357 4.65 -2.85 -11.22
CA ILE A 357 5.47 -3.06 -10.00
C ILE A 357 4.64 -3.67 -8.86
N ASN A 358 5.10 -4.82 -8.39
CA ASN A 358 4.55 -5.52 -7.23
C ASN A 358 5.54 -5.46 -6.06
N ARG A 359 5.01 -5.42 -4.84
CA ARG A 359 5.75 -5.48 -3.59
C ARG A 359 5.35 -6.73 -2.82
N ILE A 360 6.35 -7.48 -2.36
CA ILE A 360 6.19 -8.51 -1.32
C ILE A 360 6.80 -7.98 -0.04
N VAL A 361 6.04 -8.02 1.04
CA VAL A 361 6.56 -7.81 2.39
C VAL A 361 6.59 -9.15 3.11
N PHE A 362 7.74 -9.50 3.66
CA PHE A 362 7.97 -10.80 4.27
C PHE A 362 8.81 -10.68 5.53
N VAL A 363 8.81 -11.75 6.32
CA VAL A 363 9.66 -11.90 7.50
C VAL A 363 10.44 -13.20 7.41
N ALA A 364 11.70 -13.14 7.81
CA ALA A 364 12.63 -14.26 7.86
C ALA A 364 13.07 -14.55 9.30
N GLY A 365 13.14 -15.82 9.66
CA GLY A 365 13.55 -16.30 10.99
C GLY A 365 12.44 -17.03 11.72
N THR A 366 12.75 -18.23 12.21
CA THR A 366 11.78 -19.14 12.83
C THR A 366 10.97 -18.50 13.97
N GLU A 367 11.62 -17.76 14.87
CA GLU A 367 10.94 -17.13 16.01
C GLU A 367 9.95 -16.05 15.57
N LYS A 368 10.35 -15.21 14.61
CA LYS A 368 9.51 -14.13 14.08
C LYS A 368 8.32 -14.69 13.29
N VAL A 369 8.55 -15.72 12.49
CA VAL A 369 7.48 -16.42 11.76
C VAL A 369 6.46 -17.04 12.71
N LYS A 370 6.91 -17.71 13.78
CA LYS A 370 6.02 -18.26 14.81
C LYS A 370 5.16 -17.17 15.47
N ALA A 371 5.76 -16.05 15.84
CA ALA A 371 5.03 -14.94 16.45
C ALA A 371 3.92 -14.39 15.53
N VAL A 372 4.17 -14.33 14.21
CA VAL A 372 3.14 -13.94 13.22
C VAL A 372 2.04 -14.98 13.13
N GLU A 373 2.37 -16.26 13.10
CA GLU A 373 1.39 -17.36 13.08
C GLU A 373 0.49 -17.35 14.31
N GLU A 374 1.08 -17.21 15.50
CA GLU A 374 0.35 -17.08 16.76
C GLU A 374 -0.55 -15.84 16.77
N TRP A 375 -0.08 -14.71 16.22
CA TRP A 375 -0.89 -13.51 16.09
C TRP A 375 -2.11 -13.73 15.18
N GLU A 376 -1.93 -14.38 14.03
CA GLU A 376 -3.02 -14.71 13.12
C GLU A 376 -4.04 -15.68 13.76
N GLU A 377 -3.56 -16.69 14.47
CA GLU A 377 -4.39 -17.64 15.23
C GLU A 377 -5.20 -16.96 16.33
N ASN A 378 -4.55 -16.09 17.12
CA ASN A 378 -5.23 -15.33 18.15
C ASN A 378 -6.28 -14.39 17.55
N LEU A 379 -5.99 -13.78 16.40
CA LEU A 379 -6.92 -12.89 15.74
C LEU A 379 -8.15 -13.63 15.19
N ILE A 380 -7.97 -14.79 14.56
CA ILE A 380 -9.10 -15.59 14.07
C ILE A 380 -9.94 -16.13 15.23
N ASN A 381 -9.30 -16.54 16.34
CA ASN A 381 -9.99 -16.97 17.55
C ASN A 381 -10.80 -15.83 18.18
N ALA A 382 -10.23 -14.62 18.23
CA ALA A 382 -10.94 -13.43 18.70
C ALA A 382 -12.15 -13.08 17.83
N VAL A 383 -12.08 -13.31 16.51
CA VAL A 383 -13.22 -13.16 15.60
C VAL A 383 -14.26 -14.25 15.83
N LYS A 384 -13.82 -15.51 15.94
CA LYS A 384 -14.67 -16.68 16.24
C LYS A 384 -15.47 -16.45 17.52
N GLU A 385 -14.82 -16.04 18.61
CA GLU A 385 -15.48 -15.78 19.91
C GLU A 385 -16.58 -14.71 19.81
N ARG A 386 -16.33 -13.63 19.06
CA ARG A 386 -17.33 -12.57 18.84
C ARG A 386 -18.55 -13.10 18.08
N ILE A 387 -18.31 -13.86 17.02
CA ILE A 387 -19.36 -14.35 16.12
C ILE A 387 -20.14 -15.51 16.75
N SER A 388 -19.49 -16.34 17.58
CA SER A 388 -20.13 -17.43 18.34
C SER A 388 -21.26 -16.98 19.25
N LYS A 389 -21.37 -15.67 19.53
CA LYS A 389 -22.52 -15.07 20.22
C LYS A 389 -23.79 -15.05 19.38
N ARG A 390 -23.67 -15.12 18.04
CA ARG A 390 -24.76 -14.97 17.06
C ARG A 390 -24.97 -16.21 16.19
N LEU A 391 -23.90 -16.88 15.78
CA LEU A 391 -23.91 -18.07 14.92
C LEU A 391 -23.15 -19.22 15.57
N GLU A 392 -23.63 -20.45 15.39
CA GLU A 392 -22.85 -21.65 15.72
C GLU A 392 -21.88 -21.96 14.58
N ILE A 393 -20.60 -22.19 14.90
CA ILE A 393 -19.54 -22.44 13.92
C ILE A 393 -19.14 -23.92 14.02
N GLU A 394 -19.29 -24.66 12.92
CA GLU A 394 -19.16 -26.12 12.89
C GLU A 394 -17.71 -26.59 12.71
N GLU A 395 -16.92 -25.92 11.88
CA GLU A 395 -15.56 -26.30 11.51
C GLU A 395 -14.53 -25.23 11.90
N GLU A 396 -13.30 -25.68 12.17
CA GLU A 396 -12.14 -24.79 12.29
C GLU A 396 -11.54 -24.49 10.93
N VAL A 397 -11.00 -23.28 10.78
CA VAL A 397 -10.35 -22.88 9.54
C VAL A 397 -9.00 -23.59 9.44
N THR A 398 -8.73 -24.22 8.30
CA THR A 398 -7.44 -24.88 8.01
C THR A 398 -6.26 -23.93 7.84
N SER A 399 -6.52 -22.67 7.46
CA SER A 399 -5.50 -21.63 7.30
C SER A 399 -6.01 -20.30 7.85
N PRO A 400 -5.61 -19.90 9.07
CA PRO A 400 -5.94 -18.60 9.66
C PRO A 400 -5.64 -17.44 8.72
N ARG A 401 -4.48 -17.47 8.05
CA ARG A 401 -4.06 -16.48 7.04
C ARG A 401 -5.08 -16.29 5.92
N LYS A 402 -5.51 -17.38 5.26
CA LYS A 402 -6.49 -17.31 4.17
C LYS A 402 -7.80 -16.72 4.66
N ALA A 403 -8.30 -17.21 5.80
CA ALA A 403 -9.53 -16.69 6.37
C ALA A 403 -9.44 -15.20 6.70
N LEU A 404 -8.35 -14.75 7.33
CA LEU A 404 -8.15 -13.33 7.63
C LEU A 404 -8.08 -12.48 6.37
N HIS A 405 -7.40 -12.94 5.32
CA HIS A 405 -7.32 -12.24 4.04
C HIS A 405 -8.70 -12.15 3.34
N GLU A 406 -9.46 -13.25 3.32
CA GLU A 406 -10.81 -13.28 2.77
C GLU A 406 -11.75 -12.34 3.53
N ILE A 407 -11.71 -12.36 4.87
CA ILE A 407 -12.53 -11.49 5.72
C ILE A 407 -12.12 -10.02 5.55
N SER A 408 -10.83 -9.72 5.51
CA SER A 408 -10.30 -8.37 5.27
C SER A 408 -10.80 -7.81 3.93
N THR A 409 -10.73 -8.61 2.87
CA THR A 409 -11.22 -8.24 1.54
C THR A 409 -12.74 -8.04 1.53
N MET A 410 -13.47 -8.97 2.15
CA MET A 410 -14.94 -8.92 2.24
C MET A 410 -15.43 -7.66 2.96
N PHE A 411 -14.78 -7.26 4.05
CA PHE A 411 -15.14 -6.08 4.83
C PHE A 411 -14.48 -4.81 4.30
N SER A 412 -13.49 -4.94 3.41
CA SER A 412 -12.65 -3.86 2.91
C SER A 412 -11.96 -3.09 4.06
N VAL A 413 -11.40 -3.83 5.02
CA VAL A 413 -10.68 -3.28 6.17
C VAL A 413 -9.35 -4.00 6.38
N PRO A 414 -8.32 -3.34 6.92
CA PRO A 414 -7.08 -3.99 7.35
C PRO A 414 -7.33 -5.16 8.31
N ILE A 415 -6.47 -6.19 8.25
CA ILE A 415 -6.61 -7.43 9.02
C ILE A 415 -6.73 -7.15 10.53
N ASP A 416 -5.91 -6.25 11.08
CA ASP A 416 -5.92 -5.83 12.48
C ASP A 416 -7.24 -5.19 12.93
N ARG A 417 -8.04 -4.67 11.98
CA ARG A 417 -9.33 -4.01 12.26
C ARG A 417 -10.53 -4.94 12.12
N ILE A 418 -10.34 -6.19 11.72
CA ILE A 418 -11.43 -7.15 11.57
C ILE A 418 -12.25 -7.29 12.86
N PRO A 419 -11.66 -7.52 14.06
CA PRO A 419 -12.46 -7.72 15.28
C PRO A 419 -13.36 -6.53 15.62
N LYS A 420 -12.83 -5.30 15.51
CA LYS A 420 -13.60 -4.06 15.74
C LYS A 420 -14.74 -3.91 14.73
N THR A 421 -14.52 -4.33 13.49
CA THR A 421 -15.52 -4.27 12.42
C THR A 421 -16.65 -5.28 12.67
N VAL A 422 -16.30 -6.50 13.10
CA VAL A 422 -17.26 -7.52 13.53
C VAL A 422 -18.10 -7.02 14.72
N ASP A 423 -17.47 -6.42 15.73
CA ASP A 423 -18.18 -5.85 16.88
C ASP A 423 -19.20 -4.78 16.46
N LYS A 424 -18.84 -3.94 15.48
CA LYS A 424 -19.76 -2.95 14.90
C LYS A 424 -20.95 -3.61 14.20
N PHE A 425 -20.71 -4.65 13.39
CA PHE A 425 -21.80 -5.35 12.70
C PHE A 425 -22.75 -6.02 13.68
N LEU A 426 -22.20 -6.70 14.70
CA LEU A 426 -22.99 -7.37 15.73
C LEU A 426 -23.83 -6.39 16.56
N LYS A 427 -23.31 -5.18 16.82
CA LYS A 427 -24.05 -4.13 17.52
C LYS A 427 -25.23 -3.58 16.72
N ASP A 428 -25.09 -3.48 15.40
CA ASP A 428 -26.13 -2.95 14.52
C ASP A 428 -27.25 -3.96 14.26
N LEU A 429 -26.96 -5.26 14.38
CA LEU A 429 -27.90 -6.34 14.15
C LEU A 429 -28.79 -6.62 15.38
N PRO A 430 -30.04 -7.07 15.18
CA PRO A 430 -30.92 -7.49 16.28
C PRO A 430 -30.33 -8.68 17.05
N HIS A 431 -30.66 -8.75 18.34
CA HIS A 431 -30.08 -9.73 19.27
C HIS A 431 -30.74 -11.12 19.13
N GLY A 432 -29.97 -12.18 19.37
CA GLY A 432 -30.42 -13.58 19.37
C GLY A 432 -29.35 -14.49 18.78
N LYS A 433 -29.41 -15.81 18.97
CA LYS A 433 -28.61 -16.75 18.18
C LYS A 433 -29.49 -17.31 17.06
N GLU A 434 -29.09 -17.14 15.81
CA GLU A 434 -29.88 -17.60 14.67
C GLU A 434 -28.97 -18.19 13.60
N GLY A 435 -29.03 -19.51 13.43
CA GLY A 435 -28.38 -20.21 12.33
C GLY A 435 -27.00 -20.79 12.64
N LYS A 436 -26.49 -21.53 11.66
CA LYS A 436 -25.19 -22.18 11.67
C LYS A 436 -24.33 -21.65 10.54
N ALA A 437 -23.02 -21.68 10.73
CA ALA A 437 -22.03 -21.37 9.72
C ALA A 437 -20.99 -22.48 9.64
N LYS A 438 -20.55 -22.78 8.42
CA LYS A 438 -19.55 -23.82 8.21
C LYS A 438 -18.26 -23.49 8.94
N ASP A 439 -17.73 -22.31 8.70
CA ASP A 439 -16.50 -21.81 9.31
C ASP A 439 -16.63 -20.32 9.67
N VAL A 440 -15.56 -19.74 10.23
CA VAL A 440 -15.52 -18.33 10.63
C VAL A 440 -15.72 -17.39 9.44
N VAL A 441 -15.26 -17.76 8.24
CA VAL A 441 -15.37 -16.92 7.03
C VAL A 441 -16.81 -16.89 6.54
N ASP A 442 -17.48 -18.04 6.48
CA ASP A 442 -18.91 -18.14 6.16
C ASP A 442 -19.75 -17.38 7.18
N ALA A 443 -19.39 -17.47 8.47
CA ALA A 443 -20.09 -16.74 9.52
C ALA A 443 -19.96 -15.21 9.35
N CYS A 444 -18.75 -14.72 9.09
CA CYS A 444 -18.48 -13.33 8.71
C CYS A 444 -19.30 -12.89 7.50
N ARG A 445 -19.39 -13.75 6.47
CA ARG A 445 -20.15 -13.49 5.24
C ARG A 445 -21.64 -13.34 5.51
N LYS A 446 -22.23 -14.24 6.29
CA LYS A 446 -23.65 -14.19 6.67
C LYS A 446 -23.97 -12.90 7.43
N ILE A 447 -23.17 -12.60 8.46
CA ILE A 447 -23.31 -11.36 9.24
C ILE A 447 -23.22 -10.12 8.35
N PHE A 448 -22.25 -10.09 7.44
CA PHE A 448 -22.06 -8.94 6.55
C PHE A 448 -23.22 -8.76 5.56
N ILE A 449 -23.76 -9.86 5.02
CA ILE A 449 -24.93 -9.83 4.13
C ILE A 449 -26.17 -9.36 4.90
N GLU A 450 -26.42 -9.88 6.10
CA GLU A 450 -27.52 -9.44 6.95
C GLU A 450 -27.39 -7.96 7.31
N TRP A 451 -26.20 -7.54 7.71
CA TRP A 451 -25.91 -6.14 8.01
C TRP A 451 -26.17 -5.26 6.79
N LYS A 452 -25.73 -5.66 5.58
CA LYS A 452 -26.04 -4.94 4.33
C LYS A 452 -27.54 -4.88 4.04
N LYS A 453 -28.28 -5.97 4.25
CA LYS A 453 -29.74 -6.01 4.07
C LYS A 453 -30.41 -5.03 5.03
N LEU A 454 -29.99 -5.03 6.29
CA LEU A 454 -30.49 -4.10 7.31
C LEU A 454 -30.18 -2.65 6.90
N GLN A 455 -28.95 -2.32 6.54
CA GLN A 455 -28.61 -0.96 6.08
C GLN A 455 -29.45 -0.51 4.88
N LYS A 456 -29.79 -1.43 3.97
CA LYS A 456 -30.67 -1.15 2.84
C LYS A 456 -32.13 -0.94 3.27
N SER A 457 -32.64 -1.72 4.24
CA SER A 457 -34.01 -1.53 4.76
C SER A 457 -34.12 -0.22 5.55
N LYS A 458 -33.10 0.17 6.32
CA LYS A 458 -33.06 1.48 7.00
C LYS A 458 -33.22 2.65 6.04
N LYS A 459 -32.71 2.54 4.81
CA LYS A 459 -32.83 3.58 3.77
C LYS A 459 -34.16 3.55 3.01
N ARG A 460 -34.91 2.45 3.05
CA ARG A 460 -36.20 2.31 2.34
C ARG A 460 -37.34 2.58 3.31
N VAL A 461 -37.73 3.84 3.40
CA VAL A 461 -38.84 4.26 4.24
C VAL A 461 -40.17 4.02 3.50
N PRO A 462 -41.09 3.19 4.02
CA PRO A 462 -42.39 2.97 3.40
C PRO A 462 -43.27 4.23 3.45
N SER A 463 -44.04 4.48 2.38
CA SER A 463 -44.99 5.60 2.33
C SER A 463 -46.01 5.56 3.46
N SER A 464 -46.48 4.37 3.85
CA SER A 464 -47.41 4.18 4.97
C SER A 464 -46.81 4.58 6.34
N PHE A 465 -45.49 4.53 6.49
CA PHE A 465 -44.81 4.99 7.70
C PHE A 465 -44.71 6.52 7.72
N VAL A 466 -44.41 7.11 6.56
CA VAL A 466 -44.36 8.57 6.36
C VAL A 466 -45.73 9.21 6.58
N GLU A 467 -46.80 8.61 6.06
CA GLU A 467 -48.17 9.09 6.24
C GLU A 467 -48.56 9.19 7.72
N LYS A 468 -48.26 8.15 8.51
CA LYS A 468 -48.50 8.16 9.97
C LYS A 468 -47.76 9.29 10.69
N LEU A 469 -46.53 9.57 10.29
CA LEU A 469 -45.75 10.66 10.89
C LEU A 469 -46.27 12.05 10.45
N ARG A 470 -46.84 12.16 9.25
CA ARG A 470 -47.46 13.39 8.75
C ARG A 470 -48.76 13.77 9.45
N GLU A 471 -49.45 12.85 10.10
CA GLU A 471 -50.63 13.16 10.92
C GLU A 471 -50.31 14.10 12.08
N ARG A 472 -49.05 14.11 12.55
CA ARG A 472 -48.57 14.93 13.68
C ARG A 472 -48.07 16.31 13.26
N LYS A 473 -48.43 16.76 12.07
CA LYS A 473 -47.98 18.04 11.52
C LYS A 473 -48.50 19.23 12.32
N GLU A 474 -47.62 20.18 12.58
CA GLU A 474 -47.96 21.49 13.11
C GLU A 474 -48.00 22.50 11.95
N ARG A 475 -49.12 23.20 11.80
CA ARG A 475 -49.30 24.14 10.70
C ARG A 475 -48.79 25.53 11.09
N ILE A 476 -47.79 26.01 10.36
CA ILE A 476 -47.22 27.36 10.49
C ILE A 476 -47.47 28.07 9.16
N GLY A 477 -48.46 28.96 9.12
CA GLY A 477 -48.91 29.62 7.89
C GLY A 477 -49.34 28.63 6.80
N LYS A 478 -48.57 28.58 5.70
CA LYS A 478 -48.76 27.67 4.55
C LYS A 478 -47.90 26.39 4.62
N VAL A 479 -47.08 26.24 5.65
CA VAL A 479 -46.11 25.15 5.80
C VAL A 479 -46.51 24.21 6.94
N ASN A 480 -46.23 22.91 6.77
CA ASN A 480 -46.38 21.88 7.78
C ASN A 480 -45.01 21.55 8.36
N LEU A 481 -44.79 21.86 9.64
CA LEU A 481 -43.58 21.48 10.37
C LEU A 481 -43.82 20.15 11.10
N ILE A 482 -42.85 19.24 11.01
CA ILE A 482 -42.88 17.96 11.71
C ILE A 482 -41.56 17.80 12.47
N ILE A 483 -41.66 17.50 13.75
CA ILE A 483 -40.52 17.13 14.58
C ILE A 483 -40.64 15.65 14.88
N ILE A 484 -39.60 14.89 14.55
CA ILE A 484 -39.53 13.45 14.73
C ILE A 484 -38.49 13.16 15.82
N GLY A 485 -38.94 12.61 16.93
CA GLY A 485 -38.09 12.19 18.04
C GLY A 485 -37.39 10.84 17.79
N LYS A 486 -36.38 10.53 18.61
CA LYS A 486 -35.56 9.31 18.47
C LYS A 486 -36.39 8.01 18.44
N GLU A 487 -37.42 7.93 19.27
CA GLU A 487 -38.30 6.76 19.38
C GLU A 487 -39.22 6.61 18.16
N GLU A 488 -39.46 7.70 17.44
CA GLU A 488 -40.40 7.76 16.32
C GLU A 488 -39.74 7.45 14.96
N ILE A 489 -38.41 7.54 14.87
CA ILE A 489 -37.64 7.18 13.66
C ILE A 489 -37.77 5.69 13.35
N GLY A 490 -38.02 4.85 14.37
CA GLY A 490 -38.03 3.41 14.24
C GLY A 490 -36.66 2.87 13.83
N MET A 491 -36.63 2.00 12.81
CA MET A 491 -35.37 1.42 12.31
C MET A 491 -34.71 2.27 11.21
N TYR A 492 -35.34 3.35 10.74
CA TYR A 492 -34.95 4.04 9.51
C TYR A 492 -33.78 5.00 9.69
N ASP A 493 -33.08 5.28 8.58
CA ASP A 493 -32.02 6.28 8.55
C ASP A 493 -32.63 7.70 8.57
N PRO A 494 -32.18 8.60 9.47
CA PRO A 494 -32.77 9.93 9.64
C PRO A 494 -32.76 10.79 8.38
N VAL A 495 -31.73 10.66 7.54
CA VAL A 495 -31.60 11.40 6.29
C VAL A 495 -32.60 10.88 5.27
N SER A 496 -32.66 9.56 5.12
CA SER A 496 -33.61 8.91 4.20
C SER A 496 -35.06 9.18 4.60
N LEU A 497 -35.37 9.19 5.91
CA LEU A 497 -36.67 9.57 6.43
C LEU A 497 -37.00 11.03 6.14
N ALA A 498 -36.08 11.95 6.44
CA ALA A 498 -36.30 13.37 6.17
C ALA A 498 -36.51 13.65 4.67
N GLU A 499 -35.71 13.04 3.79
CA GLU A 499 -35.87 13.16 2.32
C GLU A 499 -37.23 12.61 1.83
N GLU A 500 -37.69 11.47 2.36
CA GLU A 500 -38.99 10.90 1.97
C GLU A 500 -40.16 11.78 2.44
N MET A 501 -40.07 12.33 3.65
CA MET A 501 -41.12 13.19 4.22
C MET A 501 -41.33 14.47 3.40
N VAL A 502 -40.28 15.04 2.81
CA VAL A 502 -40.33 16.31 2.04
C VAL A 502 -40.51 16.11 0.53
N LYS A 503 -40.82 14.87 0.08
CA LYS A 503 -41.22 14.64 -1.32
C LYS A 503 -42.55 15.29 -1.67
N GLU A 504 -43.46 15.38 -0.70
CA GLU A 504 -44.68 16.17 -0.86
C GLU A 504 -44.42 17.63 -0.56
N LYS A 505 -45.23 18.48 -1.18
CA LYS A 505 -45.10 19.94 -1.06
C LYS A 505 -45.49 20.43 0.33
N GLY A 506 -44.85 21.52 0.75
CA GLY A 506 -45.24 22.25 1.97
C GLY A 506 -44.85 21.58 3.29
N TYR A 507 -43.81 20.74 3.32
CA TYR A 507 -43.26 20.16 4.56
C TYR A 507 -41.85 20.66 4.90
N VAL A 508 -41.63 20.97 6.18
CA VAL A 508 -40.30 21.06 6.79
C VAL A 508 -40.24 20.02 7.90
N VAL A 509 -39.14 19.27 7.97
CA VAL A 509 -38.98 18.17 8.93
C VAL A 509 -37.68 18.29 9.68
N CYS A 510 -37.75 18.15 11.00
CA CYS A 510 -36.59 18.04 11.89
C CYS A 510 -36.59 16.65 12.54
N VAL A 511 -35.54 15.87 12.29
CA VAL A 511 -35.40 14.49 12.78
C VAL A 511 -34.27 14.43 13.80
N ASN A 512 -34.59 14.05 15.04
CA ASN A 512 -33.63 13.84 16.12
C ASN A 512 -33.31 12.36 16.32
N ASP A 513 -32.11 11.93 15.95
CA ASP A 513 -31.69 10.52 16.10
C ASP A 513 -31.02 10.20 17.44
N GLY A 514 -31.06 11.14 18.39
CA GLY A 514 -30.40 11.02 19.69
C GLY A 514 -28.88 11.18 19.64
N LYS A 515 -28.33 11.58 18.49
CA LYS A 515 -26.91 11.95 18.31
C LYS A 515 -26.74 13.23 17.51
N SER A 516 -27.68 13.52 16.62
CA SER A 516 -27.65 14.58 15.63
C SER A 516 -29.08 14.94 15.22
N ILE A 517 -29.21 16.13 14.65
CA ILE A 517 -30.47 16.62 14.10
C ILE A 517 -30.32 16.71 12.59
N THR A 518 -31.25 16.10 11.85
CA THR A 518 -31.34 16.22 10.40
C THR A 518 -32.55 17.09 10.06
N MET A 519 -32.35 18.13 9.25
CA MET A 519 -33.42 19.02 8.82
C MET A 519 -33.58 18.95 7.31
N ALA A 520 -34.81 18.84 6.84
CA ALA A 520 -35.14 18.83 5.42
C ALA A 520 -36.34 19.73 5.12
N ALA A 521 -36.34 20.36 3.95
CA ALA A 521 -37.45 21.18 3.47
C ALA A 521 -37.89 20.74 2.07
N SER A 522 -39.18 20.89 1.79
CA SER A 522 -39.77 20.62 0.48
C SER A 522 -39.29 21.64 -0.54
N LYS A 523 -39.19 21.25 -1.81
CA LYS A 523 -38.61 22.10 -2.87
C LYS A 523 -39.37 23.40 -3.11
N ASP A 524 -40.66 23.43 -2.79
CA ASP A 524 -41.56 24.56 -2.95
C ASP A 524 -41.46 25.60 -1.82
N ILE A 525 -40.70 25.31 -0.76
CA ILE A 525 -40.51 26.20 0.38
C ILE A 525 -39.22 26.98 0.20
N ASP A 526 -39.30 28.31 0.25
CA ASP A 526 -38.15 29.21 0.12
C ASP A 526 -37.44 29.42 1.47
N ILE A 527 -36.70 28.40 1.92
CA ILE A 527 -35.89 28.43 3.16
C ILE A 527 -34.49 27.84 2.92
N ASP A 528 -33.44 28.46 3.44
CA ASP A 528 -32.09 27.90 3.46
C ASP A 528 -31.78 27.34 4.85
N LEU A 529 -31.66 26.02 4.97
CA LEU A 529 -31.44 25.37 6.25
C LEU A 529 -29.97 25.41 6.71
N ARG A 530 -29.02 25.85 5.86
CA ARG A 530 -27.58 25.83 6.18
C ARG A 530 -27.21 26.77 7.33
N PRO A 531 -27.65 28.05 7.37
CA PRO A 531 -27.38 28.95 8.50
C PRO A 531 -27.95 28.39 9.81
N ILE A 532 -29.14 27.79 9.75
CA ILE A 532 -29.79 27.14 10.88
C ILE A 532 -28.92 25.99 11.39
N ALA A 533 -28.46 25.09 10.50
CA ALA A 533 -27.61 23.97 10.89
C ALA A 533 -26.30 24.39 11.57
N VAL A 534 -25.68 25.49 11.13
CA VAL A 534 -24.47 26.03 11.77
C VAL A 534 -24.77 26.52 13.19
N LYS A 535 -25.87 27.26 13.38
CA LYS A 535 -26.27 27.79 14.68
C LYS A 535 -26.63 26.66 15.66
N ILE A 536 -27.39 25.66 15.19
CA ILE A 536 -27.76 24.48 15.99
C ILE A 536 -26.53 23.60 16.30
N GLY A 537 -25.63 23.42 15.33
CA GLY A 537 -24.37 22.70 15.54
C GLY A 537 -23.53 23.30 16.68
N LYS A 538 -23.44 24.63 16.76
CA LYS A 538 -22.74 25.32 17.87
C LYS A 538 -23.36 25.01 19.24
N ILE A 539 -24.69 24.94 19.35
CA ILE A 539 -25.39 24.59 20.60
C ILE A 539 -25.01 23.18 21.07
N LEU A 540 -24.90 22.26 20.11
CA LEU A 540 -24.47 20.88 20.37
C LEU A 540 -22.95 20.76 20.61
N GLY A 541 -22.19 21.86 20.55
CA GLY A 541 -20.73 21.84 20.69
C GLY A 541 -20.02 21.17 19.50
N GLY A 542 -20.60 21.29 18.30
CA GLY A 542 -20.08 20.76 17.05
C GLY A 542 -20.42 21.65 15.86
N GLY A 543 -20.71 21.03 14.72
CA GLY A 543 -20.94 21.73 13.45
C GLY A 543 -22.17 21.19 12.71
N GLY A 544 -22.61 21.93 11.69
CA GLY A 544 -23.72 21.54 10.83
C GLY A 544 -23.46 21.93 9.37
N GLY A 545 -23.90 21.09 8.44
CA GLY A 545 -23.70 21.30 7.01
C GLY A 545 -24.56 20.39 6.15
N GLY A 546 -24.61 20.69 4.85
CA GLY A 546 -25.41 19.95 3.88
C GLY A 546 -25.81 20.78 2.67
N ARG A 547 -26.85 20.32 1.97
CA ARG A 547 -27.49 21.04 0.86
C ARG A 547 -28.49 22.05 1.43
N GLU A 548 -28.82 23.08 0.66
CA GLU A 548 -29.76 24.16 1.06
C GLU A 548 -31.05 23.64 1.72
N LYS A 549 -31.66 22.58 1.16
CA LYS A 549 -32.89 21.97 1.66
C LYS A 549 -32.70 20.68 2.46
N LEU A 550 -31.46 20.27 2.74
CA LEU A 550 -31.17 19.05 3.51
C LEU A 550 -29.83 19.20 4.23
N VAL A 551 -29.90 19.33 5.55
CA VAL A 551 -28.75 19.59 6.40
C VAL A 551 -28.73 18.66 7.60
N ARG A 552 -27.53 18.40 8.13
CA ARG A 552 -27.34 17.63 9.36
C ARG A 552 -26.39 18.36 10.28
N CYS A 553 -26.73 18.42 11.56
CA CYS A 553 -25.90 19.01 12.60
C CYS A 553 -25.77 18.07 13.81
N GLY A 554 -24.61 18.10 14.45
CA GLY A 554 -24.32 17.24 15.60
C GLY A 554 -23.13 17.77 16.39
N GLY A 555 -22.93 17.25 17.60
CA GLY A 555 -21.84 17.67 18.47
C GLY A 555 -21.71 16.80 19.71
N LYS A 556 -20.76 17.17 20.58
CA LYS A 556 -20.41 16.40 21.79
C LYS A 556 -21.47 16.48 22.88
N ASN A 557 -22.31 17.52 22.88
CA ASN A 557 -23.31 17.81 23.91
C ASN A 557 -24.67 17.21 23.54
N VAL A 558 -24.78 15.89 23.60
CA VAL A 558 -25.99 15.13 23.23
C VAL A 558 -27.17 15.45 24.15
N GLU A 559 -26.89 15.82 25.40
CA GLU A 559 -27.87 16.27 26.39
C GLU A 559 -28.59 17.58 26.02
N LYS A 560 -28.08 18.33 25.03
CA LYS A 560 -28.68 19.58 24.56
C LYS A 560 -29.56 19.40 23.31
N LEU A 561 -29.80 18.16 22.87
CA LEU A 561 -30.57 17.88 21.66
C LEU A 561 -31.99 18.45 21.70
N ASP A 562 -32.69 18.33 22.83
CA ASP A 562 -34.07 18.85 22.94
C ASP A 562 -34.11 20.38 22.83
N LYS A 563 -33.20 21.06 23.55
CA LYS A 563 -33.03 22.52 23.45
C LYS A 563 -32.62 22.96 22.04
N ALA A 564 -31.79 22.17 21.37
CA ALA A 564 -31.34 22.43 20.01
C ALA A 564 -32.47 22.30 18.98
N ILE A 565 -33.41 21.38 19.18
CA ILE A 565 -34.61 21.21 18.34
C ILE A 565 -35.60 22.36 18.56
N GLU A 566 -35.82 22.77 19.80
CA GLU A 566 -36.69 23.91 20.11
C GLU A 566 -36.15 25.21 19.47
N GLU A 567 -34.85 25.44 19.56
CA GLU A 567 -34.21 26.58 18.89
C GLU A 567 -34.31 26.46 17.37
N ALA A 568 -34.13 25.26 16.80
CA ALA A 568 -34.31 25.02 15.37
C ALA A 568 -35.75 25.33 14.93
N LYS A 569 -36.74 24.86 15.70
CA LYS A 569 -38.16 25.16 15.49
C LYS A 569 -38.40 26.67 15.50
N ARG A 570 -37.86 27.39 16.49
CA ARG A 570 -38.04 28.85 16.59
C ARG A 570 -37.49 29.57 15.37
N ILE A 571 -36.27 29.27 14.95
CA ILE A 571 -35.63 29.92 13.79
C ILE A 571 -36.39 29.59 12.50
N ILE A 572 -36.83 28.34 12.33
CA ILE A 572 -37.62 27.93 11.16
C ILE A 572 -38.96 28.67 11.13
N VAL A 573 -39.62 28.85 12.28
CA VAL A 573 -40.86 29.65 12.35
C VAL A 573 -40.58 31.11 11.99
N GLU A 574 -39.52 31.72 12.54
CA GLU A 574 -39.12 33.10 12.27
C GLU A 574 -38.81 33.34 10.77
N GLU A 575 -38.14 32.40 10.11
CA GLU A 575 -37.83 32.51 8.67
C GLU A 575 -39.04 32.27 7.76
N LEU A 576 -40.04 31.51 8.22
CA LEU A 576 -41.23 31.17 7.42
C LEU A 576 -42.38 32.17 7.56
N GLY A 577 -42.32 33.12 8.50
CA GLY A 577 -43.31 34.19 8.70
C GLY A 577 -44.45 33.81 9.64
#